data_AF-A0A2A5YT50-F1
#
_entry.id   AF-A0A2A5YT50-F1
#
_cell.length_a   1.000
_cell.length_b   1.000
_cell.length_c   1.000
_cell.angle_alpha   90.00
_cell.angle_beta   90.00
_cell.angle_gamma   90.00
#
_symmetry.space_group_name_H-M   'P 1'
#
loop_
_entity.id
_entity.type
_entity.pdbx_description
1 polymer ?
#
loop_
_entity_poly.entity_id
_entity_poly.type
_entity_poly.pdbx_seq_one_letter_code
_entity_poly.pdbx_strand_id
1 'polypeptide(L)' 'MSKTTNKFSSEVREHAVRMVLDSEKDHPSRWAAVTSIAGKIGCSVYTLLISVKKSEVDKHASWGADRAG' A
#
# COMPACT_ATOMS: atom_id res chain seq x y z
N MET A 1 -20.47 17.34 3.69
CA MET A 1 -19.23 17.32 4.50
C MET A 1 -18.10 16.80 3.62
N SER A 2 -17.25 17.73 3.18
CA SER A 2 -16.14 17.52 2.25
C SER A 2 -15.18 16.44 2.74
N LYS A 3 -14.88 15.43 1.92
CA LYS A 3 -13.61 14.69 2.03
C LYS A 3 -13.04 14.55 0.64
N THR A 4 -12.13 15.47 0.36
CA THR A 4 -11.27 15.52 -0.81
C THR A 4 -10.80 14.11 -1.15
N THR A 5 -11.24 13.67 -2.33
CA THR A 5 -10.88 12.43 -2.97
C THR A 5 -9.39 12.43 -3.27
N ASN A 6 -8.57 12.14 -2.25
CA ASN A 6 -7.17 11.78 -2.41
C ASN A 6 -7.06 10.34 -2.97
N LYS A 7 -7.89 10.03 -3.97
CA LYS A 7 -8.01 8.71 -4.60
C LYS A 7 -6.70 8.33 -5.29
N PHE A 8 -6.00 9.32 -5.84
CA PHE A 8 -4.69 9.12 -6.45
C PHE A 8 -3.63 8.64 -5.46
N SER A 9 -3.63 9.07 -4.20
CA SER A 9 -2.65 8.57 -3.23
C SER A 9 -3.05 7.20 -2.67
N SER A 10 -4.34 6.91 -2.47
CA SER A 10 -4.76 5.58 -1.97
C SER A 10 -4.53 4.49 -3.00
N GLU A 11 -4.96 4.70 -4.24
CA GLU A 11 -4.87 3.70 -5.31
C GLU A 11 -3.41 3.36 -5.63
N VAL A 12 -2.55 4.38 -5.73
CA VAL A 12 -1.11 4.17 -5.94
C VAL A 12 -0.48 3.43 -4.76
N ARG A 13 -0.88 3.74 -3.52
CA ARG A 13 -0.37 3.04 -2.33
C ARG A 13 -0.85 1.59 -2.28
N GLU A 14 -2.12 1.32 -2.53
CA GLU A 14 -2.69 -0.03 -2.51
C GLU A 14 -2.10 -0.90 -3.63
N HIS A 15 -1.94 -0.32 -4.82
CA HIS A 15 -1.26 -0.97 -5.93
C HIS A 15 0.21 -1.29 -5.58
N ALA A 16 0.92 -0.33 -4.99
CA ALA A 16 2.31 -0.51 -4.57
C ALA A 16 2.46 -1.58 -3.48
N VAL A 17 1.59 -1.56 -2.46
CA VAL A 17 1.56 -2.57 -1.38
C VAL A 17 1.31 -3.95 -1.96
N ARG A 18 0.34 -4.09 -2.88
CA ARG A 18 0.05 -5.37 -3.51
C ARG A 18 1.22 -5.90 -4.33
N MET A 19 1.89 -5.04 -5.10
CA MET A 19 3.10 -5.44 -5.84
C MET A 19 4.25 -5.82 -4.90
N VAL A 20 4.41 -5.16 -3.75
CA VAL A 20 5.41 -5.55 -2.75
C VAL A 20 5.12 -6.93 -2.20
N LEU A 21 3.89 -7.18 -1.73
CA LEU A 21 3.50 -8.50 -1.22
C LEU A 21 3.71 -9.60 -2.27
N ASP A 22 3.50 -9.27 -3.54
CA ASP A 22 3.71 -10.20 -4.64
C ASP A 22 5.19 -10.48 -4.90
N SER A 23 6.02 -9.43 -4.91
CA SER A 23 7.47 -9.52 -5.16
C SER A 23 8.28 -9.95 -3.91
N GLU A 24 7.70 -9.92 -2.72
CA GLU A 24 8.35 -10.36 -1.47
C GLU A 24 8.81 -11.82 -1.51
N LYS A 25 8.17 -12.64 -2.36
CA LYS A 25 8.48 -14.06 -2.53
C LYS A 25 9.76 -14.30 -3.35
N ASP A 26 10.04 -13.36 -4.26
CA ASP A 26 11.18 -13.39 -5.19
C ASP A 26 12.39 -12.57 -4.68
N HIS A 27 12.23 -11.88 -3.55
CA HIS A 27 13.27 -11.06 -2.95
C HIS A 27 13.74 -11.61 -1.60
N PRO A 28 15.04 -11.47 -1.26
CA PRO A 28 15.58 -11.96 0.00
C PRO A 28 15.09 -11.17 1.22
N SER A 29 14.43 -10.02 1.02
CA SER A 29 13.85 -9.22 2.10
C SER A 29 12.71 -8.33 1.60
N ARG A 30 11.78 -8.01 2.52
CA ARG A 30 10.72 -7.01 2.32
C ARG A 30 11.29 -5.65 1.90
N TRP A 31 12.43 -5.26 2.46
CA TRP A 31 13.08 -4.00 2.13
C TRP A 31 13.56 -3.94 0.68
N ALA A 32 14.11 -5.04 0.15
CA ALA A 32 14.52 -5.13 -1.24
C ALA A 32 13.32 -5.05 -2.20
N ALA A 33 12.22 -5.75 -1.87
CA ALA A 33 10.98 -5.66 -2.64
C ALA A 33 10.41 -4.24 -2.65
N VAL A 34 10.28 -3.61 -1.48
CA VAL A 34 9.76 -2.23 -1.35
C VAL A 34 10.63 -1.24 -2.12
N THR A 35 11.96 -1.31 -2.02
CA THR A 35 12.85 -0.40 -2.73
C THR A 35 12.72 -0.55 -4.25
N SER A 36 12.61 -1.78 -4.75
CA SER A 36 12.39 -2.05 -6.18
C SER A 36 11.05 -1.50 -6.67
N ILE A 37 9.97 -1.76 -5.94
CA ILE A 37 8.63 -1.29 -6.29
C ILE A 37 8.50 0.24 -6.18
N ALA A 38 9.09 0.84 -5.16
CA ALA A 38 9.16 2.28 -4.98
C ALA A 38 9.82 2.97 -6.18
N GLY A 39 10.94 2.43 -6.66
CA GLY A 39 11.62 2.91 -7.87
C GLY A 39 10.78 2.74 -9.14
N LYS A 40 10.01 1.65 -9.27
CA LYS A 40 9.12 1.41 -10.42
C LYS A 40 7.94 2.38 -10.49
N ILE A 41 7.37 2.76 -9.34
CA ILE A 41 6.19 3.64 -9.26
C ILE A 41 6.60 5.12 -9.15
N GLY A 42 7.83 5.41 -8.72
CA GLY A 42 8.24 6.76 -8.36
C GLY A 42 7.68 7.21 -7.01
N CYS A 43 7.48 6.26 -6.08
CA CYS A 43 7.00 6.54 -4.72
C CYS A 43 8.18 6.50 -3.72
N SER A 44 8.07 7.23 -2.61
CA SER A 44 9.09 7.16 -1.55
C SER A 44 9.04 5.80 -0.85
N VAL A 45 10.20 5.12 -0.78
CA VAL A 45 10.39 3.84 -0.07
C VAL A 45 9.87 3.94 1.37
N TYR A 46 10.17 5.05 2.05
CA TYR A 46 9.73 5.31 3.41
C TYR A 46 8.21 5.38 3.54
N THR A 47 7.55 6.12 2.65
CA THR A 47 6.09 6.22 2.61
C THR A 47 5.46 4.85 2.32
N LEU A 48 6.02 4.10 1.39
CA LEU A 48 5.53 2.80 0.97
C LEU A 48 5.63 1.78 2.12
N LEU A 49 6.72 1.76 2.87
CA LEU A 49 6.88 0.93 4.07
C LEU A 49 5.82 1.21 5.14
N ILE A 50 5.54 2.48 5.41
CA ILE A 50 4.50 2.89 6.35
C ILE A 50 3.13 2.42 5.87
N SER A 51 2.87 2.50 4.55
CA SER A 51 1.63 2.02 3.95
C SER A 51 1.48 0.51 4.00
N VAL A 52 2.54 -0.26 3.74
CA VAL A 52 2.53 -1.73 3.89
C VAL A 52 2.18 -2.11 5.33
N LYS A 53 2.83 -1.49 6.32
CA LYS A 53 2.55 -1.75 7.74
C LYS A 53 1.13 -1.36 8.14
N LYS A 54 0.63 -0.22 7.64
CA LYS A 54 -0.77 0.18 7.85
C LYS A 54 -1.76 -0.79 7.19
N SER A 55 -1.45 -1.33 6.02
CA SER A 55 -2.33 -2.29 5.33
C SER A 55 -2.52 -3.59 6.10
N GLU A 56 -1.50 -4.03 6.87
CA GLU A 56 -1.62 -5.19 7.76
C GLU A 56 -2.63 -4.93 8.88
N VAL A 57 -2.70 -3.70 9.38
CA VAL A 57 -3.63 -3.27 10.46
C VAL A 57 -5.03 -2.96 9.92
N ASP A 58 -5.11 -2.32 8.75
CA ASP A 58 -6.37 -1.87 8.13
C ASP A 58 -7.22 -3.03 7.59
N LYS A 59 -6.59 -4.17 7.24
CA LYS A 59 -7.30 -5.43 6.91
C LYS A 59 -8.27 -5.88 8.00
N HIS A 60 -8.10 -5.42 9.24
CA HIS A 60 -9.03 -5.67 10.35
C HIS A 60 -10.16 -4.63 10.46
N ALA A 61 -9.99 -3.42 9.94
CA ALA A 61 -10.95 -2.31 10.08
C ALA A 61 -11.90 -2.15 8.88
N SER A 62 -11.47 -2.47 7.66
CA SER A 62 -12.25 -2.23 6.43
C SER A 62 -13.42 -3.23 6.20
N TRP A 63 -13.44 -4.41 6.84
CA TRP A 63 -14.60 -5.33 6.76
C TRP A 63 -15.89 -4.77 7.40
N GLY A 64 -15.82 -3.61 8.05
CA GLY A 64 -16.98 -2.93 8.65
C GLY A 64 -17.52 -1.70 7.92
N ALA A 65 -16.87 -1.17 6.88
CA ALA A 65 -17.20 0.16 6.35
C ALA A 65 -17.83 0.18 4.93
N ASP A 66 -17.75 -0.91 4.16
CA ASP A 66 -18.22 -0.96 2.76
C ASP A 66 -19.60 -1.62 2.55
N ARG A 67 -20.45 -1.69 3.59
CA ARG A 67 -21.83 -2.25 3.48
C ARG A 67 -22.97 -1.29 3.83
N ALA A 68 -22.80 0.01 3.57
CA ALA A 68 -23.90 0.97 3.59
C ALA A 68 -24.01 1.62 2.21
N GLY A 69 -24.71 0.93 1.32
CA GLY A 69 -25.30 1.53 0.13
C GLY A 69 -26.57 2.29 0.48
#